data_AF-A0A1Q5GGB7-F1
#
_entry.id   AF-A0A1Q5GGB7-F1
#
_cell.length_a   1.000
_cell.length_b   1.000
_cell.length_c   1.000
_cell.angle_alpha   90.00
_cell.angle_beta   90.00
_cell.angle_gamma   90.00
#
_symmetry.space_group_name_H-M   'P 1'
#
loop_
_entity.id
_entity.type
_entity.pdbx_description
1 polymer ?
#
loop_
_entity_poly.entity_id
_entity_poly.type
_entity_poly.pdbx_seq_one_letter_code
_entity_poly.pdbx_strand_id
1 'polypeptide(L)' 'MSGRARQFLIGGFLGNHRTLIMGFIGVAAGVMGTVFGISDGAGVGEILSFLGIGTLGLLVVIGSVYALVIRSKGQRHYR' A
#
# COMPACT_ATOMS: atom_id res chain seq x y z
N MET A 1 21.84 -6.54 13.22
CA MET A 1 20.68 -7.00 12.42
C MET A 1 21.18 -7.35 11.02
N SER A 2 21.11 -8.62 10.63
CA SER A 2 21.86 -9.17 9.50
C SER A 2 21.26 -8.80 8.14
N GLY A 3 22.14 -8.41 7.19
CA GLY A 3 21.77 -7.91 5.86
C GLY A 3 20.90 -8.83 4.99
N ARG A 4 20.76 -10.11 5.36
CA ARG A 4 19.87 -11.07 4.69
C ARG A 4 18.38 -10.75 4.88
N ALA A 5 17.96 -10.27 6.05
CA ALA A 5 16.56 -9.88 6.26
C ALA A 5 16.20 -8.65 5.39
N ARG A 6 17.14 -7.71 5.26
CA ARG A 6 16.99 -6.52 4.42
C ARG A 6 16.95 -6.92 2.93
N GLN A 7 17.81 -7.83 2.48
CA GLN A 7 17.79 -8.35 1.10
C GLN A 7 16.53 -9.18 0.77
N PHE A 8 15.95 -9.93 1.72
CA PHE A 8 14.68 -10.63 1.51
C PHE A 8 13.48 -9.68 1.49
N LEU A 9 13.46 -8.67 2.35
CA LEU A 9 12.48 -7.60 2.30
C LEU A 9 12.60 -6.85 0.97
N ILE A 10 13.80 -6.48 0.55
CA ILE A 10 14.06 -5.82 -0.74
C ILE A 10 13.71 -6.74 -1.91
N GLY A 11 14.00 -8.04 -1.86
CA GLY A 11 13.69 -9.01 -2.91
C GLY A 11 12.20 -9.32 -3.05
N GLY A 12 11.47 -9.41 -1.94
CA GLY A 12 10.01 -9.55 -1.97
C GLY A 12 9.30 -8.22 -2.29
N PHE A 13 9.89 -7.08 -1.90
CA PHE A 13 9.47 -5.74 -2.33
C PHE A 13 9.66 -5.57 -3.84
N LEU A 14 10.79 -6.01 -4.41
CA LEU A 14 11.05 -6.03 -5.85
C LEU A 14 10.20 -7.08 -6.59
N GLY A 15 9.77 -8.17 -5.93
CA GLY A 15 8.88 -9.17 -6.53
C GLY A 15 7.42 -8.72 -6.65
N ASN A 16 6.93 -7.95 -5.69
CA ASN A 16 5.53 -7.47 -5.60
C ASN A 16 5.40 -5.94 -5.67
N HIS A 17 6.45 -5.24 -6.10
CA HIS A 17 6.52 -3.77 -6.13
C HIS A 17 5.33 -3.16 -6.88
N ARG A 18 4.86 -3.80 -7.95
CA ARG A 18 3.72 -3.31 -8.74
C ARG A 18 2.44 -3.22 -7.91
N THR A 19 2.15 -4.20 -7.06
CA THR A 19 0.97 -4.19 -6.18
C THR A 19 1.11 -3.11 -5.11
N LEU A 20 2.30 -2.97 -4.54
CA LEU A 20 2.56 -1.92 -3.55
C LEU A 20 2.46 -0.52 -4.15
N ILE A 21 3.03 -0.32 -5.36
CA ILE A 21 2.97 0.93 -6.12
C ILE A 21 1.51 1.27 -6.46
N MET A 22 0.73 0.29 -6.93
CA MET A 22 -0.71 0.50 -7.19
C MET A 22 -1.47 0.89 -5.93
N GLY A 23 -1.16 0.27 -4.78
CA GLY A 23 -1.72 0.67 -3.49
C GLY A 23 -1.36 2.11 -3.12
N PHE A 24 -0.09 2.49 -3.32
CA PHE A 24 0.40 3.85 -3.04
C PHE A 24 -0.24 4.91 -3.96
N ILE A 25 -0.42 4.58 -5.24
CA ILE A 25 -1.13 5.42 -6.21
C ILE A 25 -2.59 5.60 -5.76
N GLY A 26 -3.25 4.54 -5.30
CA GLY A 26 -4.61 4.62 -4.76
C GLY A 26 -4.71 5.55 -3.54
N VAL A 27 -3.78 5.41 -2.58
CA VAL A 27 -3.71 6.32 -1.42
C VAL A 27 -3.50 7.77 -1.86
N ALA A 28 -2.53 8.00 -2.75
CA ALA A 28 -2.22 9.34 -3.25
C ALA A 28 -3.39 9.95 -4.01
N ALA A 29 -4.08 9.18 -4.86
CA ALA A 29 -5.27 9.62 -5.57
C ALA A 29 -6.42 9.97 -4.61
N GLY A 30 -6.62 9.18 -3.55
CA GLY A 30 -7.63 9.48 -2.54
C GLY A 30 -7.32 10.74 -1.74
N VAL A 31 -6.07 10.92 -1.28
CA VAL A 31 -5.66 12.10 -0.52
C VAL A 31 -5.71 13.36 -1.38
N MET A 32 -5.05 13.34 -2.54
CA MET A 32 -4.99 14.49 -3.43
C MET A 32 -6.37 14.83 -3.99
N GLY A 33 -7.15 13.83 -4.40
CA GLY A 33 -8.51 14.02 -4.86
C GLY A 33 -9.41 14.63 -3.79
N THR A 34 -9.27 14.22 -2.53
CA THR A 34 -9.99 14.85 -1.42
C THR A 34 -9.58 16.30 -1.20
N VAL A 35 -8.28 16.59 -1.17
CA VAL A 35 -7.76 17.96 -0.93
C VAL A 35 -8.16 18.92 -2.05
N PHE A 36 -7.99 18.52 -3.31
CA PHE A 36 -8.40 19.33 -4.46
C PHE A 36 -9.92 19.43 -4.55
N GLY A 37 -10.63 18.32 -4.33
CA GLY A 37 -12.09 18.32 -4.30
C GLY A 37 -12.64 19.31 -3.28
N ILE A 38 -12.14 19.31 -2.04
CA ILE A 38 -12.55 20.28 -1.02
C ILE A 38 -12.26 21.72 -1.48
N SER A 39 -11.09 21.94 -2.08
CA SER A 39 -10.66 23.27 -2.55
C SER A 39 -11.52 23.80 -3.71
N ASP A 40 -12.03 22.89 -4.55
CA ASP A 40 -12.91 23.20 -5.69
C ASP A 40 -14.40 23.17 -5.32
N GLY A 41 -14.75 22.96 -4.05
CA GLY A 41 -16.13 22.94 -3.56
C GLY A 41 -16.90 21.66 -3.89
N ALA A 42 -16.21 20.53 -4.03
CA ALA A 42 -16.79 19.23 -4.31
C ALA A 42 -17.84 18.81 -3.26
N GLY A 43 -18.85 18.08 -3.74
CA GLY A 43 -19.91 17.57 -2.88
C GLY A 43 -19.42 16.46 -1.94
N VAL A 44 -20.18 16.22 -0.87
CA VAL A 44 -19.87 15.15 0.11
C VAL A 44 -19.71 13.79 -0.56
N GLY A 45 -20.49 13.49 -1.61
CA GLY A 45 -20.39 12.22 -2.34
C GLY A 45 -19.06 12.05 -3.10
N GLU A 46 -18.51 13.12 -3.64
CA GLU A 46 -17.21 13.10 -4.34
C GLU A 46 -16.07 12.92 -3.33
N ILE A 47 -16.13 13.63 -2.21
CA ILE A 47 -15.18 13.48 -1.11
C ILE A 47 -15.20 12.05 -0.57
N LEU A 48 -16.38 11.46 -0.36
CA LEU A 48 -16.51 10.06 0.07
C LEU A 48 -15.94 9.08 -0.95
N SER A 49 -16.06 9.39 -2.26
CA SER A 49 -15.49 8.57 -3.33
C SER A 49 -13.96 8.59 -3.28
N PHE A 50 -13.35 9.76 -3.10
CA PHE A 50 -11.90 9.87 -2.91
C PHE A 50 -11.42 9.17 -1.64
N LEU A 51 -12.17 9.28 -0.54
CA LEU A 51 -11.88 8.55 0.69
C LEU A 51 -11.94 7.03 0.46
N GLY A 52 -12.92 6.56 -0.31
CA GLY A 52 -13.05 5.16 -0.73
C GLY A 52 -11.84 4.67 -1.54
N ILE A 53 -11.40 5.47 -2.52
CA ILE A 53 -10.20 5.14 -3.32
C ILE A 53 -8.95 5.08 -2.44
N GLY A 54 -8.78 6.05 -1.55
CA GLY A 54 -7.64 6.11 -0.63
C GLY A 54 -7.60 4.93 0.35
N THR A 55 -8.75 4.56 0.90
CA THR A 55 -8.87 3.41 1.82
C THR A 55 -8.63 2.08 1.13
N LEU A 56 -9.12 1.88 -0.10
CA LEU A 56 -8.80 0.69 -0.90
C LEU A 56 -7.31 0.60 -1.21
N GLY A 57 -6.67 1.71 -1.59
CA GLY A 57 -5.23 1.77 -1.80
C GLY A 57 -4.45 1.38 -0.53
N LEU A 58 -4.89 1.87 0.63
CA LEU A 58 -4.27 1.55 1.92
C LEU A 58 -4.37 0.06 2.26
N LEU A 59 -5.54 -0.55 2.03
CA LEU A 59 -5.73 -2.00 2.24
C LEU A 59 -4.79 -2.83 1.37
N VAL A 60 -4.57 -2.42 0.12
CA VAL A 60 -3.61 -3.08 -0.79
C VAL A 60 -2.18 -2.98 -0.26
N VAL A 61 -1.78 -1.81 0.27
CA VAL A 61 -0.46 -1.63 0.88
C VAL A 61 -0.30 -2.52 2.11
N ILE A 62 -1.27 -2.50 3.03
CA ILE A 62 -1.24 -3.31 4.26
C ILE A 62 -1.19 -4.80 3.91
N GLY A 63 -2.04 -5.27 3.01
CA GLY A 63 -2.06 -6.66 2.56
C GLY A 63 -0.74 -7.08 1.93
N SER A 64 -0.13 -6.22 1.12
CA SER A 64 1.18 -6.47 0.50
C SER A 64 2.30 -6.59 1.54
N VAL A 65 2.32 -5.71 2.53
CA VAL A 65 3.29 -5.76 3.64
C VAL A 65 3.06 -7.01 4.50
N TYR A 66 1.81 -7.35 4.80
CA TYR A 66 1.48 -8.52 5.61
C TYR A 66 1.87 -9.83 4.91
N ALA A 67 1.61 -9.95 3.61
CA ALA A 67 2.03 -11.08 2.79
C ALA A 67 3.56 -11.24 2.77
N LEU A 68 4.30 -10.13 2.70
CA LEU A 68 5.77 -10.11 2.78
C LEU A 68 6.26 -10.64 4.14
N VAL A 69 5.65 -10.19 5.24
CA VAL A 69 5.99 -10.60 6.61
C VAL A 69 5.71 -12.09 6.83
N ILE A 70 4.55 -12.60 6.39
CA ILE A 70 4.21 -14.03 6.50
C ILE A 70 5.22 -14.88 5.73
N ARG A 71 5.54 -14.49 4.48
CA ARG A 71 6.52 -15.22 3.66
C ARG A 71 7.90 -15.27 4.32
N SER A 72 8.29 -14.20 5.02
CA SER A 72 9.55 -14.18 5.80
C SER A 72 9.55 -15.13 6.99
N LYS A 73 8.39 -15.46 7.60
CA LYS A 73 8.32 -16.37 8.75
C LYS A 73 8.36 -17.84 8.33
N GLY A 74 7.66 -18.22 7.25
CA GLY A 74 7.65 -19.59 6.75
C GLY A 74 9.04 -20.10 6.32
N GLN A 75 9.90 -19.21 5.82
CA GLN A 75 11.27 -19.54 5.43
C GLN A 75 12.24 -19.73 6.60
N ARG A 76 11.92 -19.26 7.82
CA ARG A 76 12.76 -19.46 9.01
C ARG A 76 12.55 -20.83 9.66
N HIS A 77 11.42 -21.50 9.41
CA HIS A 77 11.12 -22.77 10.05
C HIS A 77 11.75 -23.98 9.35
N TYR A 78 12.21 -23.80 8.11
CA TYR A 78 12.90 -24.82 7.30
C TYR A 78 14.44 -24.71 7.35
N ARG A 79 15.00 -23.98 8.32
CA ARG A 79 16.44 -23.80 8.50
C ARG A 79 16.89 -24.23 9.89
#